data_AF-V4C9J5-F1
#
_entry.id   AF-V4C9J5-F1
#
_cell.length_a   1.000
_cell.length_b   1.000
_cell.length_c   1.000
_cell.angle_alpha   90.00
_cell.angle_beta   90.00
_cell.angle_gamma   90.00
#
_symmetry.space_group_name_H-M   'P 1'
#
loop_
_entity.id
_entity.type
_entity.pdbx_description
1 polymer ?
#
loop_
_entity_poly.entity_id
_entity_poly.type
_entity_poly.pdbx_seq_one_letter_code
_entity_poly.pdbx_strand_id
1 'polypeptide(L)' 'ESKGKAALPDRPKIDEAQLEGMTEEDADMMRTMGFAGFDSTKGKQVDNNNIYVAKLQQKRRYRQYMNRRGGFNRPLDFIA' A
#
# COMPACT_ATOMS: atom_id res chain seq x y z
N GLU A 1 28.12 -18.06 1.43
CA GLU A 1 26.67 -18.05 1.13
C GLU A 1 26.37 -16.94 0.14
N SER A 2 25.94 -17.30 -1.06
CA SER A 2 25.65 -16.36 -2.15
C SER A 2 24.28 -15.71 -1.95
N LYS A 3 24.25 -14.44 -1.56
CA LYS A 3 23.01 -13.65 -1.61
C LYS A 3 22.63 -13.46 -3.08
N GLY A 4 21.50 -14.06 -3.46
CA GLY A 4 20.97 -14.01 -4.83
C GLY A 4 20.80 -12.58 -5.32
N LYS A 5 21.20 -12.34 -6.57
CA LYS A 5 20.92 -11.09 -7.28
C LYS A 5 19.41 -10.84 -7.22
N ALA A 6 18.99 -9.71 -6.65
CA ALA A 6 17.60 -9.27 -6.76
C ALA A 6 17.28 -9.13 -8.26
N ALA A 7 16.28 -9.89 -8.73
CA ALA A 7 15.79 -9.76 -10.09
C ALA A 7 15.33 -8.31 -10.29
N LEU A 8 15.75 -7.69 -11.41
CA LEU A 8 15.15 -6.43 -11.83
C LEU A 8 13.62 -6.61 -11.88
N PRO A 9 12.81 -5.62 -11.47
CA PRO A 9 11.36 -5.72 -11.61
C PRO A 9 11.03 -6.01 -13.08
N ASP A 10 10.03 -6.87 -13.33
CA ASP A 10 9.51 -7.18 -14.67
C ASP A 10 9.09 -5.87 -15.34
N ARG A 11 10.02 -5.28 -16.10
CA ARG A 11 9.70 -4.12 -16.93
C ARG A 11 8.77 -4.61 -18.03
N PRO A 12 7.65 -3.91 -18.28
CA PRO A 12 6.75 -4.26 -19.37
C PRO A 12 7.55 -4.34 -20.67
N LYS A 13 7.33 -5.40 -21.45
CA LYS A 13 7.90 -5.51 -22.79
C LYS A 13 7.38 -4.36 -23.61
N ILE A 14 8.28 -3.69 -24.31
CA ILE A 14 7.94 -2.55 -25.14
C ILE A 14 7.31 -3.10 -26.42
N ASP A 15 6.07 -2.69 -26.71
CA ASP A 15 5.36 -3.08 -27.91
C ASP A 15 6.05 -2.46 -29.14
N GLU A 16 6.53 -3.31 -30.06
CA GLU A 16 7.28 -2.89 -31.25
C GLU A 16 6.46 -1.96 -32.17
N ALA A 17 5.13 -2.03 -32.11
CA ALA A 17 4.21 -1.14 -32.81
C ALA A 17 4.27 0.33 -32.32
N GLN A 18 4.74 0.59 -31.09
CA GLN A 18 4.95 1.98 -30.60
C GLN A 18 6.24 2.61 -31.13
N LEU A 19 7.12 1.80 -31.75
CA LEU A 19 8.39 2.21 -32.33
C LEU A 19 8.37 2.21 -33.86
N GLU A 20 7.26 1.79 -34.48
CA GLU A 20 7.11 1.77 -35.92
C GLU A 20 7.07 3.19 -36.50
N GLY A 21 8.04 3.52 -37.36
CA GLY A 21 8.11 4.80 -38.08
C GLY A 21 9.06 5.84 -37.47
N MET A 22 9.76 5.52 -36.38
CA MET A 22 10.82 6.37 -35.79
C MET A 22 12.21 5.88 -36.17
N THR A 23 13.18 6.79 -36.19
CA THR A 23 14.58 6.42 -36.43
C THR A 23 15.11 5.56 -35.27
N GLU A 24 16.12 4.72 -35.51
CA GLU A 24 16.72 3.89 -34.45
C GLU A 24 17.26 4.75 -33.27
N GLU A 25 17.71 5.97 -33.56
CA GLU A 25 18.17 6.92 -32.54
C GLU A 25 17.01 7.45 -31.67
N ASP A 26 15.88 7.82 -32.28
CA ASP A 26 14.68 8.27 -31.56
C ASP A 26 14.06 7.14 -30.73
N ALA A 27 14.08 5.92 -31.29
CA ALA A 27 13.66 4.70 -30.63
C ALA A 27 14.46 4.43 -29.34
N ASP A 28 15.79 4.53 -29.41
CA ASP A 28 16.66 4.32 -28.26
C ASP A 28 16.59 5.47 -27.24
N MET A 29 16.36 6.71 -27.70
CA MET A 29 16.07 7.84 -26.82
C MET A 29 14.74 7.66 -26.07
N MET A 30 13.68 7.15 -26.71
CA MET A 30 12.42 6.87 -26.03
C MET A 30 12.53 5.75 -25.00
N ARG A 31 13.33 4.71 -25.28
CA ARG A 31 13.59 3.63 -24.32
C ARG A 31 14.38 4.11 -23.10
N THR A 32 15.41 4.92 -23.33
CA THR A 32 16.27 5.42 -22.25
C THR A 32 15.55 6.43 -21.36
N MET A 33 14.72 7.29 -21.95
CA MET A 33 13.88 8.24 -21.22
C MET A 33 12.65 7.59 -20.57
N GLY A 34 12.28 6.35 -20.96
CA GLY A 34 11.15 5.62 -20.39
C GLY A 34 9.78 6.03 -20.93
N PHE A 35 9.73 6.62 -22.13
CA PHE A 35 8.48 7.02 -22.80
C PHE A 35 7.77 5.85 -23.50
N ALA A 36 8.40 4.68 -23.58
CA ALA A 36 7.83 3.49 -24.19
C ALA A 36 7.53 2.43 -23.11
N GLY A 37 6.36 1.78 -23.19
CA GLY A 37 5.93 0.74 -22.24
C GLY A 37 5.28 1.27 -20.95
N PHE A 38 4.28 2.15 -21.05
CA PHE A 38 3.52 2.65 -19.90
C PHE A 38 2.72 1.52 -19.22
N ASP A 39 2.96 1.32 -17.92
CA ASP A 39 2.17 0.42 -17.07
C ASP A 39 1.51 1.22 -15.93
N SER A 40 0.42 0.69 -15.39
CA SER A 40 -0.28 1.26 -14.24
C SER A 40 0.03 0.49 -12.97
N THR A 41 0.24 1.22 -11.88
CA THR A 41 0.32 0.66 -10.53
C THR A 41 -1.06 0.45 -9.89
N LYS A 42 -2.16 0.75 -10.60
CA LYS A 42 -3.52 0.61 -10.07
C LYS A 42 -3.81 -0.84 -9.71
N GLY A 43 -4.07 -1.09 -8.43
CA GLY A 43 -4.35 -2.43 -7.90
C GLY A 43 -3.13 -3.35 -7.75
N LYS A 44 -1.91 -2.84 -8.03
CA LYS A 44 -0.66 -3.55 -7.79
C LYS A 44 -0.04 -3.06 -6.48
N GLN A 45 0.52 -3.98 -5.69
CA GLN A 45 1.26 -3.60 -4.50
C GLN A 45 2.60 -2.98 -4.93
N VAL A 46 2.92 -1.80 -4.38
CA VAL A 46 4.21 -1.13 -4.61
C VAL A 46 5.06 -1.30 -3.37
N ASP A 47 6.23 -1.90 -3.53
CA ASP A 47 7.18 -2.08 -2.43
C ASP A 47 7.54 -0.75 -1.79
N ASN A 48 7.70 -0.75 -0.46
CA ASN A 48 7.94 0.44 0.36
C ASN A 48 6.79 1.45 0.45
N ASN A 49 5.62 1.20 -0.17
CA ASN A 49 4.39 1.99 0.01
C ASN A 49 3.44 1.36 1.05
N ASN A 50 3.99 0.87 2.17
CA ASN A 50 3.21 0.18 3.22
C ASN A 50 3.18 0.96 4.55
N ILE A 51 3.46 2.27 4.51
CA ILE A 51 3.48 3.10 5.72
C ILE A 51 2.05 3.57 6.01
N TYR A 52 1.49 3.13 7.14
CA TYR A 52 0.21 3.61 7.64
C TYR A 52 0.30 3.90 9.14
N VAL A 53 -0.40 4.94 9.61
CA VAL A 53 -0.47 5.31 11.03
C VAL A 53 -1.93 5.62 11.39
N ALA A 54 -2.44 5.01 12.44
CA ALA A 54 -3.77 5.30 12.98
C ALA A 54 -3.66 5.82 14.42
N LYS A 55 -4.18 7.03 14.67
CA LYS A 55 -4.29 7.61 16.02
C LYS A 55 -5.66 7.27 16.60
N LEU A 56 -5.76 6.17 17.35
CA LEU A 56 -6.99 5.82 18.06
C LEU A 56 -6.97 6.35 19.50
N GLN A 57 -7.74 7.40 19.77
CA GLN A 57 -7.99 7.86 21.13
C GLN A 57 -9.22 7.16 21.69
N GLN A 58 -9.01 6.17 22.56
CA GLN A 58 -10.10 5.50 23.27
C GLN A 58 -10.69 6.47 24.31
N LYS A 59 -11.99 6.76 24.20
CA LYS A 59 -12.70 7.53 25.22
C LYS A 59 -12.72 6.73 26.51
N ARG A 60 -12.35 7.36 27.63
CA ARG A 60 -12.47 6.74 28.96
C ARG A 60 -13.96 6.46 29.21
N ARG A 61 -14.29 5.21 29.54
CA ARG A 61 -15.63 4.80 29.94
C ARG A 61 -15.75 4.86 31.45
N TYR A 62 -16.76 5.56 31.95
CA TYR A 62 -17.03 5.63 33.39
C TYR A 62 -17.79 4.39 33.86
N ARG A 63 -17.62 4.08 35.14
CA ARG A 63 -18.24 2.94 35.83
C ARG A 63 -19.15 3.49 36.90
N GLN A 64 -20.45 3.20 36.84
CA GLN A 64 -21.41 3.59 37.86
C GLN A 64 -21.30 2.57 38.99
N TYR A 65 -20.78 2.99 40.15
CA TYR A 65 -20.60 2.11 41.30
C TYR A 65 -21.83 2.09 42.23
N MET A 66 -22.44 3.25 42.44
CA MET A 66 -23.58 3.41 43.34
C MET A 66 -24.91 3.12 42.62
N ASN A 67 -25.88 2.57 43.37
CA ASN A 67 -27.24 2.28 42.92
C ASN A 67 -27.31 1.43 41.64
N ARG A 68 -26.38 0.48 41.49
CA ARG A 68 -26.39 -0.48 40.37
C ARG A 68 -27.49 -1.52 40.56
N ARG A 69 -28.25 -1.80 39.51
CA ARG A 69 -29.14 -2.97 39.47
C ARG A 69 -28.28 -4.23 39.35
N GLY A 70 -28.18 -5.01 40.43
CA GLY A 70 -27.41 -6.25 40.42
C GLY A 70 -26.72 -6.59 41.74
N GLY A 71 -26.52 -5.64 42.65
CA GLY A 71 -25.82 -5.92 43.91
C GLY A 71 -24.29 -6.00 43.77
N PHE A 72 -23.62 -6.30 44.87
CA PHE A 72 -22.17 -6.33 44.98
C PHE A 72 -21.57 -7.52 44.19
N ASN A 73 -20.38 -7.37 43.59
CA ASN A 73 -19.68 -8.37 42.75
C ASN A 73 -20.30 -8.77 41.39
N ARG A 74 -21.24 -8.01 40.82
CA ARG A 74 -21.68 -8.19 39.41
C ARG A 74 -20.89 -7.33 38.43
N PRO A 75 -20.68 -7.79 37.18
CA PRO A 75 -19.97 -7.04 36.14
C PRO A 75 -20.61 -5.67 35.93
N LEU A 76 -19.77 -4.64 35.82
CA LEU A 76 -20.19 -3.25 35.69
C LEU A 76 -20.83 -3.00 34.32
N ASP A 77 -22.01 -2.38 34.33
CA ASP A 77 -22.73 -2.03 33.11
C ASP A 77 -21.86 -1.09 32.28
N PHE A 78 -21.81 -1.36 30.98
CA PHE A 78 -21.21 -0.44 30.03
C PHE A 78 -22.15 0.76 29.91
N ILE A 79 -21.86 1.83 30.66
CA ILE A 79 -22.54 3.10 30.45
C ILE A 79 -22.10 3.59 29.06
N ALA A 80 -23.04 3.56 28.12
CA ALA A 80 -22.91 4.15 26.81
C ALA A 80 -22.87 5.68 26.93
#